data_AF-A0A9K3LDT4-F1
#
_entry.id   AF-A0A9K3LDT4-F1
#
_cell.length_a   1.000
_cell.length_b   1.000
_cell.length_c   1.000
_cell.angle_alpha   90.00
_cell.angle_beta   90.00
_cell.angle_gamma   90.00
#
_symmetry.space_group_name_H-M   'P 1'
#
loop_
_entity.id
_entity.type
_entity.pdbx_description
1 polymer ?
#
loop_
_entity_poly.entity_id
_entity_poly.type
_entity_poly.pdbx_seq_one_letter_code
_entity_poly.pdbx_strand_id
1 'polypeptide(L)'
;MSDGPYGRHGFSANPGYGGGAPGYGGGASANSYAAPSYGQSYGAAPNSGGAPPAASYGGSGTSYGDYGAYGGPDASYGGADKDDGKKAGKKSLAVQALNQNVLMWAGFFTMSLFVYFMLSGGDFSFLMTYGAMARMFGFAILNFKTFKSQRATGVSVKTLQLYVLVFFFRLTSIIRHEGYLPYDKSGDWLYHFIEGMSLMFTCAALYACMVPFKHTYQAELDRFGEHVVPPGMGALWLAGPIMIVAIMIHPNLNADFISDTAWTYAMYLESAALIPQLFMFQKQTSGVVELLTAHFVAALGFGRVMEFFFWIYSYHELANASGSRLPGYLALFAQFAQLVLMLDFFWYYYLAVKNATPLVLPSHTGMGIV
;
A
#
# COMPACT_ATOMS: atom_id res chain seq x y z
N MET A 1 22.83 31.81 28.75
CA MET A 1 21.56 32.58 28.73
C MET A 1 21.10 32.70 27.29
N SER A 2 20.22 31.79 26.87
CA SER A 2 19.12 32.00 25.92
C SER A 2 18.45 30.63 25.71
N ASP A 3 17.67 30.21 26.70
CA ASP A 3 16.75 29.09 26.52
C ASP A 3 15.62 29.57 25.61
N GLY A 4 15.40 28.85 24.49
CA GLY A 4 14.22 29.02 23.67
C GLY A 4 12.97 28.54 24.41
N PRO A 5 11.76 29.01 24.06
CA PRO A 5 10.56 28.87 24.89
C PRO A 5 9.94 27.46 24.93
N TYR A 6 10.61 26.44 24.41
CA TYR A 6 10.10 25.06 24.38
C TYR A 6 11.17 24.08 24.88
N GLY A 7 11.42 24.12 26.19
CA GLY A 7 12.18 23.10 26.88
C GLY A 7 11.33 21.85 27.07
N ARG A 8 11.44 20.88 26.15
CA ARG A 8 10.85 19.54 26.31
C ARG A 8 11.63 18.80 27.41
N HIS A 9 11.09 18.79 28.62
CA HIS A 9 11.70 18.06 29.74
C HIS A 9 11.52 16.54 29.54
N GLY A 10 12.64 15.83 29.44
CA GLY A 10 12.67 14.37 29.45
C GLY A 10 12.16 13.81 30.78
N PHE A 11 11.39 12.73 30.70
CA PHE A 11 10.96 11.96 31.87
C PHE A 11 12.16 11.28 32.53
N SER A 12 12.59 11.78 33.68
CA SER A 12 13.47 11.07 34.60
C SER A 12 12.64 10.17 35.51
N ALA A 13 12.85 8.86 35.42
CA ALA A 13 12.29 7.90 36.36
C ALA A 13 13.13 7.91 37.65
N ASN A 14 12.51 8.27 38.78
CA ASN A 14 13.07 8.08 40.12
C ASN A 14 12.25 6.98 40.83
N PRO A 15 12.86 5.90 41.36
CA PRO A 15 12.13 4.86 42.08
C PRO A 15 12.10 5.16 43.59
N GLY A 16 10.90 5.32 44.16
CA GLY A 16 10.70 5.61 45.58
C GLY A 16 9.53 4.84 46.21
N TYR A 17 9.87 3.71 46.85
CA TYR A 17 9.39 3.17 48.13
C TYR A 17 7.89 3.05 48.52
N GLY A 18 7.55 1.82 48.98
CA GLY A 18 6.52 1.49 50.00
C GLY A 18 5.23 0.86 49.44
N GLY A 19 4.64 -0.23 49.93
CA GLY A 19 4.84 -1.10 51.10
C GLY A 19 3.49 -1.73 51.51
N GLY A 20 3.42 -3.07 51.72
CA GLY A 20 2.30 -3.83 52.35
C GLY A 20 1.04 -4.03 51.47
N ALA A 21 0.30 -5.15 51.45
CA ALA A 21 0.05 -6.25 52.40
C ALA A 21 -0.59 -7.48 51.63
N PRO A 22 -0.97 -8.60 52.30
CA PRO A 22 -0.83 -9.98 51.76
C PRO A 22 -2.14 -10.72 51.40
N GLY A 23 -2.00 -11.96 50.88
CA GLY A 23 -2.72 -13.12 51.44
C GLY A 23 -3.74 -13.87 50.57
N TYR A 24 -3.51 -15.18 50.45
CA TYR A 24 -4.23 -16.24 49.74
C TYR A 24 -5.66 -16.59 50.23
N GLY A 25 -6.45 -17.17 49.31
CA GLY A 25 -7.59 -18.10 49.51
C GLY A 25 -8.44 -18.15 48.23
N GLY A 26 -8.73 -19.27 47.56
CA GLY A 26 -8.91 -20.66 47.95
C GLY A 26 -10.38 -21.05 47.68
N GLY A 27 -10.67 -21.82 46.62
CA GLY A 27 -12.04 -22.30 46.35
C GLY A 27 -12.19 -23.08 45.04
N ALA A 28 -12.24 -24.40 45.16
CA ALA A 28 -12.40 -25.38 44.08
C ALA A 28 -13.86 -25.57 43.64
N SER A 29 -14.06 -26.04 42.40
CA SER A 29 -15.22 -26.88 42.03
C SER A 29 -14.96 -27.56 40.68
N ALA A 30 -14.87 -28.88 40.73
CA ALA A 30 -14.83 -29.78 39.58
C ALA A 30 -16.22 -29.90 38.91
N ASN A 31 -16.26 -30.17 37.61
CA ASN A 31 -17.14 -31.24 37.11
C ASN A 31 -16.72 -31.72 35.72
N SER A 32 -16.81 -33.04 35.60
CA SER A 32 -16.47 -33.94 34.51
C SER A 32 -17.59 -34.07 33.47
N TYR A 33 -17.39 -35.02 32.54
CA TYR A 33 -18.28 -35.55 31.49
C TYR A 33 -18.24 -34.80 30.14
N ALA A 34 -18.32 -35.44 28.98
CA ALA A 34 -18.03 -36.77 28.45
C ALA A 34 -18.32 -36.66 26.93
N ALA A 35 -17.55 -37.34 26.09
CA ALA A 35 -17.80 -37.43 24.65
C ALA A 35 -19.07 -38.24 24.32
N PRO A 36 -19.55 -38.15 23.07
CA PRO A 36 -19.73 -39.39 22.32
C PRO A 36 -19.15 -39.33 20.90
N SER A 37 -18.52 -40.45 20.52
CA SER A 37 -18.27 -40.85 19.14
C SER A 37 -19.45 -41.66 18.59
N TYR A 38 -19.78 -41.45 17.33
CA TYR A 38 -20.44 -42.38 16.39
C TYR A 38 -20.10 -41.84 15.00
N GLY A 39 -19.72 -42.57 13.95
CA GLY A 39 -19.54 -43.99 13.69
C GLY A 39 -19.18 -44.08 12.19
N GLN A 40 -18.28 -45.00 11.84
CA GLN A 40 -17.90 -45.34 10.47
C GLN A 40 -19.09 -45.92 9.68
N SER A 41 -19.10 -45.74 8.35
CA SER A 41 -19.35 -46.87 7.44
C SER A 41 -18.80 -46.58 6.04
N TYR A 42 -18.40 -47.68 5.41
CA TYR A 42 -17.59 -47.89 4.22
C TYR A 42 -18.38 -47.93 2.90
N GLY A 43 -17.62 -47.78 1.81
CA GLY A 43 -17.84 -48.47 0.51
C GLY A 43 -18.63 -47.66 -0.52
N ALA A 44 -18.38 -47.73 -1.83
CA ALA A 44 -17.46 -48.53 -2.61
C ALA A 44 -17.37 -47.92 -4.03
N ALA A 45 -16.21 -48.05 -4.68
CA ALA A 45 -16.11 -47.92 -6.14
C ALA A 45 -16.64 -49.20 -6.81
N PRO A 46 -17.03 -49.10 -8.09
CA PRO A 46 -16.28 -49.89 -9.06
C PRO A 46 -15.99 -49.16 -10.38
N ASN A 47 -15.10 -49.83 -11.11
CA ASN A 47 -14.29 -49.45 -12.26
C ASN A 47 -14.98 -49.75 -13.61
N SER A 48 -14.28 -49.42 -14.72
CA SER A 48 -14.54 -49.71 -16.15
C SER A 48 -15.37 -48.65 -16.90
N GLY A 49 -15.04 -48.20 -18.12
CA GLY A 49 -14.09 -48.63 -19.14
C GLY A 49 -14.73 -48.35 -20.50
N GLY A 50 -14.01 -47.75 -21.46
CA GLY A 50 -14.45 -47.70 -22.87
C GLY A 50 -14.28 -46.35 -23.59
N ALA A 51 -13.36 -46.33 -24.55
CA ALA A 51 -13.36 -45.46 -25.72
C ALA A 51 -13.53 -46.37 -26.98
N PRO A 52 -13.64 -45.85 -28.21
CA PRO A 52 -14.43 -44.76 -28.79
C PRO A 52 -15.37 -45.33 -29.91
N PRO A 53 -15.92 -44.54 -30.87
CA PRO A 53 -15.18 -44.33 -32.12
C PRO A 53 -15.39 -42.97 -32.83
N ALA A 54 -14.59 -42.77 -33.87
CA ALA A 54 -14.49 -41.62 -34.76
C ALA A 54 -15.63 -41.47 -35.79
N ALA A 55 -15.79 -40.26 -36.33
CA ALA A 55 -16.25 -40.05 -37.70
C ALA A 55 -15.71 -38.73 -38.29
N SER A 56 -15.19 -38.86 -39.51
CA SER A 56 -14.57 -37.89 -40.41
C SER A 56 -15.55 -37.32 -41.44
N TYR A 57 -15.31 -36.10 -41.92
CA TYR A 57 -15.54 -35.61 -43.30
C TYR A 57 -14.61 -34.37 -43.43
N GLY A 58 -13.55 -34.32 -44.26
CA GLY A 58 -13.52 -34.34 -45.73
C GLY A 58 -13.96 -32.96 -46.26
N GLY A 59 -13.20 -32.14 -46.99
CA GLY A 59 -11.95 -32.28 -47.74
C GLY A 59 -12.13 -31.65 -49.13
N SER A 60 -11.46 -30.53 -49.44
CA SER A 60 -11.14 -30.01 -50.79
C SER A 60 -10.28 -28.74 -50.61
N GLY A 61 -9.03 -28.58 -51.05
CA GLY A 61 -8.25 -29.30 -52.04
C GLY A 61 -8.26 -28.55 -53.37
N THR A 62 -7.31 -27.64 -53.59
CA THR A 62 -6.64 -27.41 -54.90
C THR A 62 -5.40 -26.52 -54.75
N SER A 63 -4.31 -26.99 -55.35
CA SER A 63 -2.98 -26.37 -55.49
C SER A 63 -2.61 -26.38 -56.98
N TYR A 64 -1.55 -25.63 -57.32
CA TYR A 64 -0.85 -25.45 -58.61
C TYR A 64 -1.45 -24.40 -59.55
N GLY A 65 -0.69 -23.49 -60.18
CA GLY A 65 0.74 -23.23 -60.21
C GLY A 65 1.07 -22.21 -61.33
N ASP A 66 2.36 -21.87 -61.41
CA ASP A 66 3.09 -21.48 -62.63
C ASP A 66 3.29 -19.99 -63.03
N TYR A 67 4.45 -19.80 -63.65
CA TYR A 67 5.26 -18.61 -63.90
C TYR A 67 4.71 -17.63 -64.96
N GLY A 68 5.09 -16.35 -64.83
CA GLY A 68 4.99 -15.35 -65.90
C GLY A 68 5.66 -14.02 -65.55
N ALA A 69 6.84 -13.77 -66.12
CA ALA A 69 7.51 -12.47 -66.11
C ALA A 69 6.95 -11.57 -67.22
N TYR A 70 6.81 -10.25 -66.98
CA TYR A 70 7.20 -9.14 -67.90
C TYR A 70 6.84 -7.75 -67.31
N GLY A 71 7.87 -6.95 -67.02
CA GLY A 71 7.99 -5.52 -67.39
C GLY A 71 7.09 -4.43 -66.76
N GLY A 72 7.66 -3.65 -65.84
CA GLY A 72 7.22 -2.28 -65.53
C GLY A 72 8.11 -1.63 -64.46
N PRO A 73 8.82 -0.51 -64.71
CA PRO A 73 9.62 0.15 -63.70
C PRO A 73 8.77 1.21 -62.99
N ASP A 74 8.13 0.85 -61.87
CA ASP A 74 7.51 1.84 -60.99
C ASP A 74 8.25 1.92 -59.65
N ALA A 75 8.67 3.15 -59.36
CA ALA A 75 9.56 3.53 -58.28
C ALA A 75 9.03 3.13 -56.89
N SER A 76 9.74 2.23 -56.22
CA SER A 76 9.63 2.06 -54.76
C SER A 76 10.55 3.05 -54.05
N TYR A 77 10.09 4.28 -53.84
CA TYR A 77 10.61 5.15 -52.78
C TYR A 77 9.40 5.71 -52.04
N GLY A 78 9.13 5.18 -50.86
CA GLY A 78 8.01 5.66 -50.04
C GLY A 78 7.61 4.80 -48.84
N GLY A 79 8.34 3.72 -48.53
CA GLY A 79 8.03 2.82 -47.41
C GLY A 79 8.87 3.04 -46.14
N ALA A 80 10.11 3.53 -46.25
CA ALA A 80 11.04 3.58 -45.12
C ALA A 80 10.81 4.79 -44.18
N ASP A 81 10.56 5.99 -44.75
CA ASP A 81 10.48 7.22 -43.94
C ASP A 81 9.27 7.28 -42.99
N LYS A 82 8.15 6.64 -43.34
CA LYS A 82 6.94 6.64 -42.49
C LYS A 82 7.11 5.77 -41.25
N ASP A 83 7.83 4.65 -41.35
CA ASP A 83 8.07 3.76 -40.22
C ASP A 83 9.23 4.25 -39.35
N ASP A 84 10.27 4.84 -39.95
CA ASP A 84 11.39 5.43 -39.22
C ASP A 84 10.99 6.72 -38.50
N GLY A 85 10.14 7.56 -39.11
CA GLY A 85 9.53 8.72 -38.46
C GLY A 85 8.60 8.35 -37.30
N LYS A 86 7.81 7.28 -37.44
CA LYS A 86 6.97 6.74 -36.33
C LYS A 86 7.81 6.15 -35.20
N LYS A 87 8.92 5.45 -35.51
CA LYS A 87 9.85 4.91 -34.51
C LYS A 87 10.62 6.02 -33.80
N ALA A 88 11.08 7.05 -34.52
CA ALA A 88 11.75 8.22 -33.96
C ALA A 88 10.81 9.04 -33.05
N GLY A 89 9.55 9.25 -33.48
CA GLY A 89 8.53 9.92 -32.66
C GLY A 89 8.18 9.16 -31.37
N LYS A 90 8.06 7.83 -31.45
CA LYS A 90 7.86 6.98 -30.25
C LYS A 90 9.05 7.01 -29.30
N LYS A 91 10.29 7.00 -29.82
CA LYS A 91 11.51 7.13 -29.00
C LYS A 91 11.58 8.50 -28.31
N SER A 92 11.25 9.59 -29.02
CA SER A 92 11.24 10.95 -28.47
C SER A 92 10.23 11.11 -27.31
N LEU A 93 9.01 10.60 -27.48
CA LEU A 93 7.98 10.63 -26.43
C LEU A 93 8.36 9.79 -25.20
N ALA A 94 8.97 8.61 -25.41
CA ALA A 94 9.44 7.75 -24.32
C ALA A 94 10.57 8.43 -23.50
N VAL A 95 11.51 9.09 -24.19
CA VAL A 95 12.57 9.89 -23.54
C VAL A 95 11.99 11.08 -22.78
N GLN A 96 10.99 11.77 -23.35
CA GLN A 96 10.35 12.90 -22.69
C GLN A 96 9.59 12.49 -21.42
N ALA A 97 8.85 11.38 -21.46
CA ALA A 97 8.16 10.83 -20.30
C ALA A 97 9.14 10.37 -19.21
N LEU A 98 10.24 9.71 -19.59
CA LEU A 98 11.31 9.33 -18.66
C LEU A 98 11.90 10.55 -17.95
N ASN A 99 12.19 11.62 -18.70
CA ASN A 99 12.70 12.87 -18.14
C ASN A 99 11.72 13.50 -17.15
N GLN A 100 10.40 13.46 -17.42
CA GLN A 100 9.40 13.96 -16.48
C GLN A 100 9.35 13.15 -15.17
N ASN A 101 9.43 11.81 -15.24
CA ASN A 101 9.42 10.98 -14.04
C ASN A 101 10.66 11.19 -13.17
N VAL A 102 11.84 11.27 -13.81
CA VAL A 102 13.10 11.56 -13.12
C VAL A 102 13.03 12.92 -12.45
N LEU A 103 12.50 13.94 -13.13
CA LEU A 103 12.34 15.28 -12.57
C LEU A 103 11.40 15.32 -11.36
N MET A 104 10.29 14.57 -11.38
CA MET A 104 9.38 14.50 -10.22
C MET A 104 10.06 13.92 -8.99
N TRP A 105 10.76 12.79 -9.13
CA TRP A 105 11.49 12.17 -8.03
C TRP A 105 12.69 13.00 -7.58
N ALA A 106 13.45 13.57 -8.51
CA ALA A 106 14.55 14.49 -8.18
C ALA A 106 14.04 15.69 -7.38
N GLY A 107 12.93 16.30 -7.80
CA GLY A 107 12.28 17.39 -7.05
C GLY A 107 11.86 16.97 -5.64
N PHE A 108 11.26 15.79 -5.49
CA PHE A 108 10.92 15.24 -4.18
C PHE A 108 12.14 15.06 -3.27
N PHE A 109 13.21 14.44 -3.77
CA PHE A 109 14.44 14.21 -3.00
C PHE A 109 15.16 15.52 -2.66
N THR A 110 15.23 16.48 -3.59
CA THR A 110 15.80 17.81 -3.33
C THR A 110 15.01 18.57 -2.29
N MET A 111 13.67 18.58 -2.37
CA MET A 111 12.82 19.22 -1.36
C MET A 111 12.99 18.55 0.01
N SER A 112 13.02 17.22 0.06
CA SER A 112 13.20 16.47 1.30
C SER A 112 14.56 16.76 1.95
N LEU A 113 15.62 16.88 1.15
CA LEU A 113 16.95 17.25 1.62
C LEU A 113 16.98 18.70 2.15
N PHE A 114 16.32 19.62 1.47
CA PHE A 114 16.17 21.00 1.96
C PHE A 114 15.46 21.04 3.32
N VAL A 115 14.33 20.32 3.45
CA VAL A 115 13.59 20.22 4.71
C VAL A 115 14.47 19.59 5.81
N TYR A 116 15.21 18.53 5.50
CA TYR A 116 16.15 17.90 6.44
C TYR A 116 17.14 18.92 6.99
N PHE A 117 17.83 19.68 6.13
CA PHE A 117 18.82 20.66 6.59
C PHE A 117 18.21 21.83 7.37
N MET A 118 16.96 22.20 7.07
CA MET A 118 16.32 23.36 7.70
C MET A 118 15.62 23.04 9.02
N LEU A 119 15.09 21.83 9.17
CA LEU A 119 14.16 21.49 10.25
C LEU A 119 14.55 20.25 11.06
N SER A 120 15.31 19.29 10.51
CA SER A 120 15.60 18.05 11.27
C SER A 120 16.57 18.25 12.44
N GLY A 121 17.45 19.25 12.37
CA GLY A 121 18.59 19.33 13.29
C GLY A 121 19.56 18.13 13.23
N GLY A 122 19.44 17.28 12.19
CA GLY A 122 20.16 16.02 12.08
C GLY A 122 19.58 14.88 12.93
N ASP A 123 18.40 15.07 13.51
CA ASP A 123 17.76 14.10 14.40
C ASP A 123 17.14 12.93 13.64
N PHE A 124 17.18 11.75 14.26
CA PHE A 124 16.68 10.51 13.67
C PHE A 124 15.15 10.50 13.51
N SER A 125 14.42 11.23 14.35
CA SER A 125 12.95 11.33 14.28
C SER A 125 12.43 11.96 12.99
N PHE A 126 13.30 12.66 12.24
CA PHE A 126 12.96 13.17 10.91
C PHE A 126 12.52 12.09 9.92
N LEU A 127 12.93 10.83 10.12
CA LEU A 127 12.46 9.72 9.27
C LEU A 127 10.93 9.58 9.26
N MET A 128 10.24 9.90 10.38
CA MET A 128 8.79 9.94 10.41
C MET A 128 8.23 11.02 9.48
N THR A 129 8.80 12.23 9.54
CA THR A 129 8.43 13.34 8.65
C THR A 129 8.73 13.01 7.20
N TYR A 130 9.88 12.40 6.92
CA TYR A 130 10.26 12.03 5.57
C TYR A 130 9.32 10.95 4.99
N GLY A 131 8.93 9.97 5.82
CA GLY A 131 7.90 9.00 5.48
C GLY A 131 6.57 9.67 5.13
N ALA A 132 6.14 10.64 5.95
CA ALA A 132 4.94 11.43 5.69
C ALA A 132 5.02 12.25 4.41
N MET A 133 6.17 12.90 4.13
CA MET A 133 6.41 13.63 2.89
C MET A 133 6.28 12.72 1.67
N ALA A 134 6.84 11.51 1.73
CA ALA A 134 6.74 10.52 0.66
C ALA A 134 5.29 10.09 0.43
N ARG A 135 4.53 9.87 1.50
CA ARG A 135 3.10 9.53 1.40
C ARG A 135 2.30 10.66 0.75
N MET A 136 2.50 11.89 1.19
CA MET A 136 1.88 13.08 0.59
C MET A 136 2.22 13.22 -0.89
N PHE A 137 3.50 13.02 -1.25
CA PHE A 137 3.98 13.04 -2.63
C PHE A 137 3.30 11.97 -3.49
N GLY A 138 3.14 10.75 -2.97
CA GLY A 138 2.39 9.68 -3.64
C GLY A 138 0.95 10.09 -3.96
N PHE A 139 0.22 10.64 -2.98
CA PHE A 139 -1.15 11.10 -3.22
C PHE A 139 -1.21 12.30 -4.16
N ALA A 140 -0.22 13.19 -4.15
CA ALA A 140 -0.11 14.27 -5.14
C ALA A 140 0.06 13.73 -6.56
N ILE A 141 0.93 12.73 -6.77
CA ILE A 141 1.08 12.04 -8.07
C ILE A 141 -0.25 11.41 -8.50
N LEU A 142 -0.95 10.74 -7.58
CA LEU A 142 -2.23 10.10 -7.88
C LEU A 142 -3.29 11.13 -8.31
N ASN A 143 -3.37 12.27 -7.64
CA ASN A 143 -4.27 13.36 -8.03
C ASN A 143 -3.89 13.91 -9.41
N PHE A 144 -2.61 14.21 -9.63
CA PHE A 144 -2.13 14.67 -10.93
C PHE A 144 -2.51 13.69 -12.05
N LYS A 145 -2.26 12.40 -11.85
CA LYS A 145 -2.67 11.33 -12.76
C LYS A 145 -4.18 11.37 -13.02
N THR A 146 -4.97 11.37 -11.96
CA THR A 146 -6.43 11.17 -12.04
C THR A 146 -7.11 12.36 -12.70
N PHE A 147 -6.74 13.59 -12.33
CA PHE A 147 -7.31 14.80 -12.92
C PHE A 147 -6.79 15.08 -14.32
N LYS A 148 -5.50 14.84 -14.61
CA LYS A 148 -4.95 15.04 -15.96
C LYS A 148 -5.50 14.04 -16.97
N SER A 149 -5.64 12.78 -16.58
CA SER A 149 -6.21 11.74 -17.46
C SER A 149 -7.73 11.75 -17.49
N GLN A 150 -8.38 12.37 -16.50
CA GLN A 150 -9.83 12.30 -16.24
C GLN A 150 -10.34 10.85 -16.09
N ARG A 151 -9.50 9.96 -15.53
CA ARG A 151 -9.78 8.52 -15.42
C ARG A 151 -9.35 7.94 -14.08
N ALA A 152 -10.24 7.15 -13.49
CA ALA A 152 -10.06 6.39 -12.26
C ALA A 152 -9.54 4.94 -12.48
N THR A 153 -9.18 4.59 -13.72
CA THR A 153 -8.66 3.25 -14.07
C THR A 153 -7.42 2.89 -13.25
N GLY A 154 -7.35 1.65 -12.76
CA GLY A 154 -6.22 1.12 -12.01
C GLY A 154 -6.07 1.63 -10.57
N VAL A 155 -7.06 2.34 -10.02
CA VAL A 155 -7.03 2.89 -8.65
C VAL A 155 -8.09 2.23 -7.79
N SER A 156 -7.69 1.66 -6.66
CA SER A 156 -8.60 1.05 -5.69
C SER A 156 -9.24 2.11 -4.81
N VAL A 157 -10.57 2.24 -4.88
CA VAL A 157 -11.35 3.13 -4.01
C VAL A 157 -11.27 2.66 -2.56
N LYS A 158 -11.18 1.35 -2.32
CA LYS A 158 -11.04 0.77 -0.97
C LYS A 158 -9.73 1.21 -0.31
N THR A 159 -8.63 1.30 -1.06
CA THR A 159 -7.35 1.85 -0.55
C THR A 159 -7.51 3.32 -0.15
N LEU A 160 -8.18 4.13 -0.98
CA LEU A 160 -8.42 5.54 -0.67
C LEU A 160 -9.29 5.73 0.57
N GLN A 161 -10.34 4.93 0.73
CA GLN A 161 -11.17 4.93 1.94
C GLN A 161 -10.35 4.63 3.20
N LEU A 162 -9.47 3.62 3.15
CA LEU A 162 -8.61 3.25 4.27
C LEU A 162 -7.64 4.38 4.61
N TYR A 163 -6.99 4.99 3.61
CA TYR A 163 -6.07 6.11 3.87
C TYR A 163 -6.79 7.37 4.37
N VAL A 164 -8.03 7.66 3.96
CA VAL A 164 -8.84 8.72 4.58
C VAL A 164 -8.99 8.48 6.08
N LEU A 165 -9.29 7.24 6.49
CA LEU A 165 -9.37 6.89 7.91
C LEU A 165 -8.01 7.01 8.61
N VAL A 166 -6.93 6.52 8.01
CA VAL A 166 -5.56 6.68 8.55
C VAL A 166 -5.26 8.14 8.86
N PHE A 167 -5.41 9.01 7.87
CA PHE A 167 -5.06 10.43 8.02
C PHE A 167 -5.98 11.13 9.01
N PHE A 168 -7.29 10.82 8.97
CA PHE A 168 -8.26 11.36 9.90
C PHE A 168 -7.90 11.01 11.35
N PHE A 169 -7.74 9.73 11.67
CA PHE A 169 -7.44 9.30 13.04
C PHE A 169 -6.06 9.74 13.51
N ARG A 170 -5.05 9.75 12.63
CA ARG A 170 -3.74 10.31 12.97
C ARG A 170 -3.84 11.78 13.35
N LEU A 171 -4.49 12.60 12.54
CA LEU A 171 -4.68 14.03 12.80
C LEU A 171 -5.46 14.28 14.09
N THR A 172 -6.48 13.48 14.39
CA THR A 172 -7.23 13.63 15.66
C THR A 172 -6.35 13.46 16.89
N SER A 173 -5.29 12.64 16.81
CA SER A 173 -4.33 12.46 17.89
C SER A 173 -3.28 13.57 17.92
N ILE A 174 -2.59 13.80 16.80
CA ILE A 174 -1.42 14.71 16.77
C ILE A 174 -1.77 16.19 16.89
N ILE A 175 -3.00 16.61 16.57
CA ILE A 175 -3.44 18.00 16.77
C ILE A 175 -3.63 18.32 18.25
N ARG A 176 -4.01 17.32 19.06
CA ARG A 176 -4.33 17.52 20.48
C ARG A 176 -3.12 17.33 21.37
N HIS A 177 -2.21 16.44 20.97
CA HIS A 177 -1.09 16.03 21.79
C HIS A 177 0.19 15.83 20.96
N GLU A 178 1.33 15.95 21.63
CA GLU A 178 2.64 15.89 20.99
C GLU A 178 3.36 14.55 21.17
N GLY A 179 2.81 13.61 21.96
CA GLY A 179 3.52 12.38 22.35
C GLY A 179 3.86 11.45 21.19
N TYR A 180 3.21 11.63 20.03
CA TYR A 180 3.49 10.85 18.83
C TYR A 180 4.04 11.68 17.66
N LEU A 181 4.44 12.93 17.91
CA LEU A 181 5.09 13.75 16.91
C LEU A 181 6.58 13.38 16.79
N PRO A 182 7.18 13.58 15.61
CA PRO A 182 8.64 13.64 15.49
C PRO A 182 9.22 14.57 16.56
N TYR A 183 10.35 14.20 17.14
CA TYR A 183 10.97 14.97 18.23
C TYR A 183 11.68 16.23 17.71
N ASP A 184 12.11 16.21 16.45
CA ASP A 184 12.76 17.33 15.79
C ASP A 184 11.77 18.46 15.41
N LYS A 185 12.31 19.63 15.01
CA LYS A 185 11.51 20.82 14.69
C LYS A 185 10.53 20.62 13.54
N SER A 186 10.70 19.58 12.71
CA SER A 186 9.69 19.22 11.70
C SER A 186 8.39 18.71 12.33
N GLY A 187 8.43 18.19 13.55
CA GLY A 187 7.26 17.78 14.33
C GLY A 187 6.34 18.93 14.75
N ASP A 188 6.85 20.16 14.87
CA ASP A 188 6.12 21.31 15.44
C ASP A 188 4.88 21.71 14.62
N TRP A 189 5.06 21.90 13.31
CA TRP A 189 3.98 22.35 12.43
C TRP A 189 4.01 21.67 11.06
N LEU A 190 5.20 21.32 10.58
CA LEU A 190 5.36 20.75 9.25
C LEU A 190 4.73 19.35 9.17
N TYR A 191 4.92 18.52 10.20
CA TYR A 191 4.31 17.20 10.26
C TYR A 191 2.77 17.27 10.21
N HIS A 192 2.13 18.16 10.98
CA HIS A 192 0.69 18.39 10.92
C HIS A 192 0.24 18.88 9.54
N PHE A 193 1.00 19.81 8.94
CA PHE A 193 0.72 20.31 7.61
C PHE A 193 0.75 19.18 6.57
N ILE A 194 1.77 18.32 6.62
CA ILE A 194 1.92 17.19 5.69
C ILE A 194 0.79 16.18 5.86
N GLU A 195 0.45 15.79 7.09
CA GLU A 195 -0.66 14.85 7.35
C GLU A 195 -2.02 15.46 6.92
N GLY A 196 -2.23 16.77 7.16
CA GLY A 196 -3.41 17.51 6.70
C GLY A 196 -3.54 17.57 5.18
N MET A 197 -2.45 17.88 4.48
CA MET A 197 -2.39 17.88 3.02
C MET A 197 -2.59 16.49 2.44
N SER A 198 -2.06 15.46 3.10
CA SER A 198 -2.25 14.06 2.71
C SER A 198 -3.72 13.64 2.83
N LEU A 199 -4.41 14.04 3.90
CA LEU A 199 -5.87 13.85 4.02
C LEU A 199 -6.60 14.54 2.86
N MET A 200 -6.29 15.82 2.60
CA MET A 200 -6.93 16.59 1.54
C MET A 200 -6.73 15.94 0.16
N PHE A 201 -5.50 15.55 -0.18
CA PHE A 201 -5.20 14.88 -1.44
C PHE A 201 -5.88 13.51 -1.54
N THR A 202 -5.94 12.74 -0.46
CA THR A 202 -6.64 11.45 -0.47
C THR A 202 -8.14 11.62 -0.66
N CYS A 203 -8.75 12.59 0.02
CA CYS A 203 -10.15 12.95 -0.17
C CYS A 203 -10.45 13.43 -1.60
N ALA A 204 -9.56 14.25 -2.18
CA ALA A 204 -9.68 14.70 -3.56
C ALA A 204 -9.61 13.55 -4.56
N ALA A 205 -8.66 12.61 -4.37
CA ALA A 205 -8.55 11.41 -5.20
C ALA A 205 -9.79 10.51 -5.06
N LEU A 206 -10.28 10.32 -3.83
CA LEU A 206 -11.48 9.53 -3.55
C LEU A 206 -12.71 10.14 -4.23
N TYR A 207 -12.91 11.45 -4.05
CA TYR A 207 -13.97 12.20 -4.71
C TYR A 207 -13.88 12.05 -6.22
N ALA A 208 -12.69 12.26 -6.81
CA ALA A 208 -12.46 12.13 -8.25
C ALA A 208 -12.85 10.74 -8.78
N CYS A 209 -12.49 9.68 -8.06
CA CYS A 209 -12.81 8.30 -8.44
C CYS A 209 -14.30 7.97 -8.28
N MET A 210 -14.97 8.52 -7.28
CA MET A 210 -16.37 8.17 -6.95
C MET A 210 -17.41 9.07 -7.63
N VAL A 211 -17.03 10.27 -8.08
CA VAL A 211 -17.97 11.26 -8.62
C VAL A 211 -17.68 11.56 -10.10
N PRO A 212 -16.75 12.46 -10.48
CA PRO A 212 -16.59 12.85 -11.89
C PRO A 212 -16.08 11.72 -12.79
N PHE A 213 -15.22 10.83 -12.29
CA PHE A 213 -14.57 9.79 -13.11
C PHE A 213 -15.05 8.37 -12.80
N LYS A 214 -16.16 8.24 -12.04
CA LYS A 214 -16.77 6.96 -11.63
C LYS A 214 -16.99 5.99 -12.79
N HIS A 215 -17.36 6.50 -13.96
CA HIS A 215 -17.63 5.70 -15.15
C HIS A 215 -16.39 4.93 -15.67
N THR A 216 -15.18 5.31 -15.24
CA THR A 216 -13.92 4.63 -15.61
C THR A 216 -13.32 3.78 -14.48
N TYR A 217 -13.99 3.72 -13.33
CA TYR A 217 -13.59 2.90 -12.20
C TYR A 217 -13.90 1.43 -12.46
N GLN A 218 -12.93 0.56 -12.16
CA GLN A 218 -12.96 -0.88 -12.44
C GLN A 218 -13.39 -1.67 -11.20
N ALA A 219 -14.68 -1.59 -10.88
CA ALA A 219 -15.25 -2.25 -9.70
C ALA A 219 -15.07 -3.78 -9.73
N GLU A 220 -15.04 -4.37 -10.92
CA GLU A 220 -14.80 -5.79 -11.16
C GLU A 220 -13.40 -6.26 -10.73
N LEU A 221 -12.41 -5.35 -10.71
CA LEU A 221 -11.05 -5.64 -10.25
C LEU A 221 -10.85 -5.31 -8.77
N ASP A 222 -11.57 -4.32 -8.24
CA ASP A 222 -11.44 -3.84 -6.85
C ASP A 222 -12.40 -4.58 -5.90
N ARG A 223 -12.43 -5.92 -5.92
CA ARG A 223 -13.36 -6.75 -5.12
C ARG A 223 -12.83 -7.23 -3.77
N PHE A 224 -11.76 -6.59 -3.28
CA PHE A 224 -11.16 -6.96 -2.01
C PHE A 224 -12.17 -6.90 -0.85
N GLY A 225 -12.18 -7.90 0.03
CA GLY A 225 -13.08 -7.97 1.20
C GLY A 225 -14.55 -8.33 0.92
N GLU A 226 -15.01 -8.29 -0.33
CA GLU A 226 -16.43 -8.48 -0.69
C GLU A 226 -16.96 -9.92 -0.50
N HIS A 227 -16.09 -10.86 -0.15
CA HIS A 227 -16.45 -12.23 0.21
C HIS A 227 -17.00 -12.34 1.65
N VAL A 228 -16.76 -11.33 2.49
CA VAL A 228 -17.17 -11.29 3.91
C VAL A 228 -18.10 -10.11 4.19
N VAL A 229 -17.84 -8.95 3.59
CA VAL A 229 -18.66 -7.73 3.76
C VAL A 229 -19.43 -7.39 2.47
N PRO A 230 -20.53 -6.62 2.55
CA PRO A 230 -21.31 -6.24 1.36
C PRO A 230 -20.46 -5.60 0.24
N PRO A 231 -20.86 -5.75 -1.04
CA PRO A 231 -20.16 -5.14 -2.16
C PRO A 231 -19.95 -3.63 -1.97
N GLY A 232 -18.75 -3.15 -2.31
CA GLY A 232 -18.36 -1.75 -2.08
C GLY A 232 -17.93 -1.40 -0.64
N MET A 233 -18.18 -2.26 0.35
CA MET A 233 -17.76 -2.05 1.76
C MET A 233 -16.46 -2.76 2.14
N GLY A 234 -15.72 -3.31 1.16
CA GLY A 234 -14.51 -4.10 1.40
C GLY A 234 -13.44 -3.48 2.30
N ALA A 235 -13.35 -2.14 2.37
CA ALA A 235 -12.46 -1.46 3.33
C ALA A 235 -12.78 -1.83 4.80
N LEU A 236 -14.05 -2.07 5.14
CA LEU A 236 -14.46 -2.46 6.49
C LEU A 236 -13.86 -3.78 6.95
N TRP A 237 -13.53 -4.68 6.01
CA TRP A 237 -12.89 -5.96 6.32
C TRP A 237 -11.51 -5.78 6.99
N LEU A 238 -10.81 -4.68 6.69
CA LEU A 238 -9.58 -4.29 7.39
C LEU A 238 -9.86 -3.30 8.52
N ALA A 239 -10.63 -2.25 8.24
CA ALA A 239 -10.85 -1.14 9.16
C ALA A 239 -11.50 -1.57 10.48
N GLY A 240 -12.44 -2.51 10.46
CA GLY A 240 -13.15 -2.99 11.66
C GLY A 240 -12.27 -3.79 12.61
N PRO A 241 -11.69 -4.93 12.17
CA PRO A 241 -10.84 -5.74 13.03
C PRO A 241 -9.62 -4.98 13.57
N ILE A 242 -9.00 -4.12 12.76
CA ILE A 242 -7.85 -3.31 13.19
C ILE A 242 -8.25 -2.29 14.27
N MET A 243 -9.46 -1.74 14.22
CA MET A 243 -9.96 -0.85 15.28
C MET A 243 -10.10 -1.60 16.60
N ILE A 244 -10.64 -2.82 16.57
CA ILE A 244 -10.76 -3.66 17.77
C ILE A 244 -9.38 -3.93 18.38
N VAL A 245 -8.40 -4.29 17.54
CA VAL A 245 -7.02 -4.52 17.99
C VAL A 245 -6.40 -3.24 18.57
N ALA A 246 -6.60 -2.08 17.95
CA ALA A 246 -6.07 -0.81 18.46
C ALA A 246 -6.69 -0.42 19.80
N ILE A 247 -8.00 -0.65 20.00
CA ILE A 247 -8.69 -0.42 21.29
C ILE A 247 -8.10 -1.32 22.40
N MET A 248 -7.74 -2.56 22.06
CA MET A 248 -7.21 -3.52 23.03
C MET A 248 -5.71 -3.36 23.29
N ILE A 249 -4.96 -2.94 22.26
CA ILE A 249 -3.50 -2.89 22.24
C ILE A 249 -3.09 -1.54 21.67
N HIS A 250 -3.01 -0.54 22.54
CA HIS A 250 -2.42 0.76 22.25
C HIS A 250 -1.40 1.14 23.33
N PRO A 251 -0.38 1.94 22.99
CA PRO A 251 0.46 2.59 23.95
C PRO A 251 -0.26 3.72 24.72
N ASN A 252 0.36 4.25 25.77
CA ASN A 252 -0.24 5.31 26.61
C ASN A 252 0.67 6.54 26.72
N LEU A 253 1.09 7.12 25.58
CA LEU A 253 2.06 8.23 25.57
C LEU A 253 1.44 9.58 25.95
N ASN A 254 0.17 9.82 25.60
CA ASN A 254 -0.50 11.08 25.95
C ASN A 254 -1.34 10.99 27.23
N ALA A 255 -1.46 9.79 27.82
CA ALA A 255 -2.41 9.51 28.90
C ALA A 255 -3.86 9.87 28.52
N ASP A 256 -4.18 9.79 27.23
CA ASP A 256 -5.51 10.06 26.66
C ASP A 256 -5.92 8.89 25.79
N PHE A 257 -6.86 8.09 26.30
CA PHE A 257 -7.30 6.85 25.67
C PHE A 257 -7.74 7.06 24.21
N ILE A 258 -8.46 8.15 23.92
CA ILE A 258 -9.01 8.41 22.58
C ILE A 258 -7.87 8.72 21.61
N SER A 259 -6.97 9.64 21.96
CA SER A 259 -5.86 10.05 21.09
C SER A 259 -4.82 8.95 20.91
N ASP A 260 -4.54 8.20 21.97
CA ASP A 260 -3.59 7.08 21.93
C ASP A 260 -4.14 5.92 21.09
N THR A 261 -5.42 5.59 21.24
CA THR A 261 -6.10 4.60 20.38
C THR A 261 -6.17 5.08 18.93
N ALA A 262 -6.52 6.34 18.68
CA ALA A 262 -6.64 6.90 17.34
C ALA A 262 -5.32 6.85 16.57
N TRP A 263 -4.22 7.23 17.22
CA TRP A 263 -2.90 7.15 16.60
C TRP A 263 -2.50 5.70 16.28
N THR A 264 -2.76 4.79 17.22
CA THR A 264 -2.45 3.37 17.07
C THR A 264 -3.25 2.74 15.94
N TYR A 265 -4.54 3.06 15.89
CA TYR A 265 -5.42 2.65 14.81
C TYR A 265 -4.90 3.13 13.46
N ALA A 266 -4.52 4.40 13.35
CA ALA A 266 -3.96 4.94 12.11
C ALA A 266 -2.68 4.18 11.70
N MET A 267 -1.76 3.91 12.63
CA MET A 267 -0.54 3.16 12.36
C MET A 267 -0.82 1.73 11.86
N TYR A 268 -1.65 0.98 12.57
CA TYR A 268 -1.98 -0.40 12.20
C TYR A 268 -2.77 -0.45 10.89
N LEU A 269 -3.73 0.46 10.70
CA LEU A 269 -4.54 0.51 9.49
C LEU A 269 -3.71 0.86 8.26
N GLU A 270 -2.80 1.82 8.38
CA GLU A 270 -1.93 2.21 7.28
C GLU A 270 -1.02 1.08 6.81
N SER A 271 -0.69 0.16 7.71
CA SER A 271 0.08 -1.06 7.40
C SER A 271 -0.69 -2.01 6.47
N ALA A 272 -2.03 -1.96 6.51
CA ALA A 272 -2.92 -2.77 5.67
C ALA A 272 -3.59 -1.98 4.54
N ALA A 273 -3.55 -0.64 4.58
CA ALA A 273 -4.34 0.23 3.72
C ALA A 273 -4.06 0.06 2.22
N LEU A 274 -2.86 -0.41 1.86
CA LEU A 274 -2.44 -0.61 0.47
C LEU A 274 -2.82 -1.98 -0.10
N ILE A 275 -3.26 -2.92 0.74
CA ILE A 275 -3.61 -4.29 0.33
C ILE A 275 -4.66 -4.30 -0.80
N PRO A 276 -5.76 -3.52 -0.75
CA PRO A 276 -6.75 -3.52 -1.84
C PRO A 276 -6.17 -3.06 -3.19
N GLN A 277 -5.21 -2.13 -3.18
CA GLN A 277 -4.53 -1.67 -4.39
C GLN A 277 -3.64 -2.76 -4.99
N LEU A 278 -2.86 -3.45 -4.15
CA LEU A 278 -2.03 -4.58 -4.59
C LEU A 278 -2.90 -5.74 -5.09
N PHE A 279 -4.02 -6.02 -4.41
CA PHE A 279 -5.01 -7.00 -4.86
C PHE A 279 -5.57 -6.64 -6.25
N MET A 280 -5.95 -5.37 -6.46
CA MET A 280 -6.47 -4.90 -7.74
C MET A 280 -5.45 -5.08 -8.87
N PHE A 281 -4.16 -4.84 -8.62
CA PHE A 281 -3.10 -5.11 -9.60
C PHE A 281 -3.01 -6.58 -9.99
N GLN A 282 -3.11 -7.50 -9.04
CA GLN A 282 -3.08 -8.94 -9.30
C GLN A 282 -4.29 -9.45 -10.10
N LYS A 283 -5.43 -8.75 -10.02
CA LYS A 283 -6.64 -9.10 -10.78
C LYS A 283 -6.63 -8.57 -12.21
N GLN A 284 -5.73 -7.65 -12.54
CA GLN A 284 -5.66 -7.10 -13.88
C GLN A 284 -5.06 -8.13 -14.85
N THR A 285 -5.83 -8.55 -15.86
CA THR A 285 -5.45 -9.61 -16.81
C THR A 285 -4.14 -9.33 -17.55
N SER A 286 -3.89 -8.07 -17.91
CA SER A 286 -2.66 -7.69 -18.62
C SER A 286 -1.42 -7.63 -17.71
N GLY A 287 -1.59 -7.57 -16.39
CA GLY A 287 -0.52 -7.29 -15.43
C GLY A 287 0.12 -5.88 -15.56
N VAL A 288 -0.26 -5.10 -16.59
CA VAL A 288 0.35 -3.80 -16.89
C VAL A 288 -0.15 -2.74 -15.92
N VAL A 289 0.74 -2.19 -15.12
CA VAL A 289 0.41 -1.09 -14.20
C VAL A 289 0.73 0.25 -14.86
N GLU A 290 -0.23 1.18 -14.81
CA GLU A 290 -0.01 2.54 -15.28
C GLU A 290 1.11 3.22 -14.48
N LEU A 291 2.02 3.90 -15.18
CA LEU A 291 3.28 4.41 -14.62
C LEU A 291 3.10 5.35 -13.42
N LEU A 292 2.18 6.33 -13.53
CA LEU A 292 1.94 7.26 -12.41
C LEU A 292 1.28 6.57 -11.21
N THR A 293 0.42 5.57 -11.45
CA THR A 293 -0.14 4.72 -10.39
C THR A 293 0.98 3.90 -9.72
N ALA A 294 1.93 3.39 -10.49
CA ALA A 294 3.11 2.71 -9.94
C ALA A 294 3.97 3.66 -9.09
N HIS A 295 4.21 4.89 -9.54
CA HIS A 295 4.93 5.89 -8.75
C HIS A 295 4.20 6.25 -7.45
N PHE A 296 2.87 6.37 -7.48
CA PHE A 296 2.06 6.54 -6.27
C PHE A 296 2.29 5.41 -5.26
N VAL A 297 2.14 4.15 -5.69
CA VAL A 297 2.33 2.98 -4.81
C VAL A 297 3.78 2.88 -4.33
N ALA A 298 4.75 3.18 -5.19
CA ALA A 298 6.18 3.21 -4.82
C ALA A 298 6.50 4.28 -3.79
N ALA A 299 5.88 5.47 -3.87
CA ALA A 299 6.06 6.54 -2.90
C ALA A 299 5.46 6.18 -1.53
N LEU A 300 4.27 5.54 -1.49
CA LEU A 300 3.71 5.01 -0.25
C LEU A 300 4.63 3.96 0.38
N GLY A 301 5.16 3.05 -0.44
CA GLY A 301 6.10 2.03 0.01
C GLY A 301 7.42 2.60 0.52
N PHE A 302 7.99 3.59 -0.17
CA PHE A 302 9.18 4.30 0.29
C PHE A 302 8.93 4.98 1.64
N GLY A 303 7.76 5.62 1.81
CA GLY A 303 7.36 6.19 3.09
C GLY A 303 7.34 5.15 4.20
N ARG A 304 6.82 3.95 3.92
CA ARG A 304 6.83 2.86 4.90
C ARG A 304 8.24 2.37 5.25
N VAL A 305 9.16 2.33 4.29
CA VAL A 305 10.56 1.95 4.59
C VAL A 305 11.20 2.94 5.57
N MET A 306 10.96 4.24 5.40
CA MET A 306 11.49 5.27 6.31
C MET A 306 10.91 5.12 7.73
N GLU A 307 9.59 4.94 7.83
CA GLU A 307 8.92 4.72 9.11
C GLU A 307 9.36 3.42 9.78
N PHE A 308 9.51 2.34 9.01
CA PHE A 308 10.00 1.07 9.55
C PHE A 308 11.40 1.20 10.15
N PHE A 309 12.31 1.91 9.46
CA PHE A 309 13.61 2.20 10.03
C PHE A 309 13.51 3.03 11.31
N PHE A 310 12.65 4.05 11.36
CA PHE A 310 12.40 4.78 12.60
C PHE A 310 11.97 3.85 13.74
N TRP A 311 10.97 2.99 13.49
CA TRP A 311 10.41 2.14 14.54
C TRP A 311 11.32 0.98 14.97
N ILE A 312 12.25 0.50 14.14
CA ILE A 312 13.28 -0.45 14.58
C ILE A 312 14.07 0.11 15.77
N TYR A 313 14.36 1.41 15.77
CA TYR A 313 15.11 2.03 16.86
C TYR A 313 14.20 2.56 17.96
N SER A 314 13.00 3.05 17.65
CA SER A 314 12.13 3.74 18.61
C SER A 314 10.98 2.90 19.19
N TYR A 315 10.77 1.64 18.78
CA TYR A 315 9.64 0.82 19.29
C TYR A 315 9.61 0.67 20.82
N HIS A 316 10.76 0.80 21.48
CA HIS A 316 10.89 0.68 22.92
C HIS A 316 10.15 1.79 23.67
N GLU A 317 9.99 2.97 23.06
CA GLU A 317 9.18 4.08 23.61
C GLU A 317 7.71 3.66 23.75
N LEU A 318 7.16 3.00 22.71
CA LEU A 318 5.81 2.43 22.74
C LEU A 318 5.70 1.24 23.72
N ALA A 319 6.75 0.43 23.80
CA ALA A 319 6.79 -0.76 24.63
C ALA A 319 6.88 -0.46 26.14
N ASN A 320 7.44 0.71 26.50
CA ASN A 320 7.67 1.07 27.90
C ASN A 320 6.58 1.99 28.46
N ALA A 321 5.89 2.76 27.62
CA ALA A 321 4.86 3.72 28.05
C ALA A 321 3.58 3.08 28.64
N SER A 322 3.38 1.78 28.43
CA SER A 322 2.03 1.16 28.47
C SER A 322 1.90 0.06 29.52
N GLY A 323 2.95 -0.15 30.34
CA GLY A 323 3.07 -1.30 31.23
C GLY A 323 3.20 -2.67 30.51
N SER A 324 3.06 -2.70 29.18
CA SER A 324 3.17 -3.86 28.31
C SER A 324 4.04 -3.53 27.10
N ARG A 325 4.92 -4.45 26.72
CA ARG A 325 5.77 -4.32 25.52
C ARG A 325 5.04 -4.61 24.20
N LEU A 326 3.82 -5.15 24.29
CA LEU A 326 3.06 -5.62 23.13
C LEU A 326 2.77 -4.53 22.08
N PRO A 327 2.39 -3.28 22.44
CA PRO A 327 2.10 -2.26 21.44
C PRO A 327 3.31 -1.90 20.57
N GLY A 328 4.51 -1.85 21.17
CA GLY A 328 5.75 -1.62 20.44
C GLY A 328 6.11 -2.75 19.47
N TYR A 329 5.97 -4.01 19.90
CA TYR A 329 6.21 -5.16 19.01
C TYR A 329 5.18 -5.26 17.89
N LEU A 330 3.90 -4.97 18.18
CA LEU A 330 2.84 -5.01 17.18
C LEU A 330 3.00 -3.88 16.15
N ALA A 331 3.42 -2.69 16.57
CA ALA A 331 3.78 -1.59 15.68
C ALA A 331 4.91 -1.97 14.72
N LEU A 332 5.96 -2.63 15.22
CA LEU A 332 7.06 -3.09 14.39
C LEU A 332 6.63 -4.21 13.42
N PHE A 333 5.85 -5.17 13.93
CA PHE A 333 5.33 -6.29 13.14
C PHE A 333 4.41 -5.80 12.01
N ALA A 334 3.49 -4.88 12.27
CA ALA A 334 2.56 -4.37 11.28
C ALA A 334 3.29 -3.74 10.09
N GLN A 335 4.31 -2.93 10.36
CA GLN A 335 5.12 -2.29 9.34
C GLN A 335 5.97 -3.29 8.55
N PHE A 336 6.59 -4.24 9.25
CA PHE A 336 7.33 -5.32 8.61
C PHE A 336 6.42 -6.13 7.67
N ALA A 337 5.23 -6.51 8.13
CA ALA A 337 4.26 -7.26 7.34
C ALA A 337 3.86 -6.49 6.06
N GLN A 338 3.66 -5.18 6.14
CA GLN A 338 3.39 -4.37 4.94
C GLN A 338 4.56 -4.41 3.96
N LEU A 339 5.80 -4.24 4.43
CA LEU A 339 6.98 -4.27 3.56
C LEU A 339 7.11 -5.62 2.86
N VAL A 340 6.86 -6.73 3.56
CA VAL A 340 6.85 -8.08 2.96
C VAL A 340 5.81 -8.18 1.84
N LEU A 341 4.59 -7.67 2.06
CA LEU A 341 3.54 -7.65 1.03
C LEU A 341 3.92 -6.80 -0.20
N MET A 342 4.80 -5.82 -0.04
CA MET A 342 5.27 -4.94 -1.11
C MET A 342 6.55 -5.41 -1.81
N LEU A 343 7.23 -6.46 -1.31
CA LEU A 343 8.51 -6.91 -1.87
C LEU A 343 8.42 -7.22 -3.37
N ASP A 344 7.38 -7.94 -3.77
CA ASP A 344 7.17 -8.30 -5.17
C ASP A 344 6.95 -7.06 -6.04
N PHE A 345 6.10 -6.15 -5.59
CA PHE A 345 5.88 -4.87 -6.25
C PHE A 345 7.19 -4.07 -6.39
N PHE A 346 7.99 -3.95 -5.32
CA PHE A 346 9.25 -3.22 -5.37
C PHE A 346 10.25 -3.82 -6.35
N TRP A 347 10.34 -5.14 -6.39
CA TRP A 347 11.23 -5.83 -7.33
C TRP A 347 10.87 -5.52 -8.78
N TYR A 348 9.60 -5.69 -9.15
CA TYR A 348 9.14 -5.42 -10.52
C TYR A 348 9.17 -3.93 -10.86
N TYR A 349 8.86 -3.05 -9.91
CA TYR A 349 9.00 -1.61 -10.07
C TYR A 349 10.45 -1.21 -10.35
N TYR A 350 11.41 -1.74 -9.58
CA TYR A 350 12.83 -1.51 -9.81
C TYR A 350 13.27 -1.97 -11.21
N LEU A 351 12.87 -3.18 -11.62
CA LEU A 351 13.18 -3.69 -12.97
C LEU A 351 12.60 -2.80 -14.07
N ALA A 352 11.35 -2.35 -13.92
CA ALA A 352 10.69 -1.46 -14.87
C ALA A 352 11.42 -0.12 -15.00
N VAL A 353 11.80 0.50 -13.88
CA VAL A 353 12.55 1.76 -13.86
C VAL A 353 13.95 1.58 -14.45
N LYS A 354 14.68 0.54 -14.03
CA LYS A 354 16.05 0.26 -14.50
C LYS A 354 16.11 0.04 -16.00
N ASN A 355 15.14 -0.69 -16.54
CA ASN A 355 15.11 -1.06 -17.95
C ASN A 355 14.34 -0.07 -18.83
N ALA A 356 13.76 0.98 -18.22
CA ALA A 356 12.84 1.92 -18.88
C ALA A 356 11.69 1.21 -19.63
N THR A 357 11.16 0.13 -19.05
CA THR A 357 10.05 -0.67 -19.60
C THR A 357 8.76 -0.44 -18.81
N PRO A 358 7.59 -0.70 -19.41
CA PRO A 358 6.34 -0.70 -18.66
C PRO A 358 6.39 -1.65 -17.45
N LEU A 359 5.78 -1.25 -16.33
CA LEU A 359 5.65 -2.13 -15.18
C LEU A 359 4.62 -3.23 -15.49
N VAL A 360 5.07 -4.47 -15.48
CA VAL A 360 4.21 -5.65 -15.65
C VAL A 360 4.40 -6.53 -14.43
N LEU A 361 3.33 -6.71 -13.66
CA LEU A 361 3.30 -7.63 -12.53
C LEU A 361 2.90 -9.03 -12.99
N PRO A 362 3.41 -10.10 -12.34
CA PRO A 362 3.01 -11.45 -12.67
C PRO A 362 1.50 -11.63 -12.49
N SER A 363 0.81 -12.10 -13.54
CA SER A 363 -0.56 -12.54 -13.40
C SER A 363 -0.58 -14.04 -13.07
N HIS A 364 -1.20 -14.41 -11.95
CA HIS A 364 -1.35 -15.81 -11.55
C HIS A 364 -2.25 -16.63 -12.50
N THR A 365 -2.79 -16.03 -13.56
CA THR A 365 -3.55 -16.72 -14.61
C THR A 365 -2.74 -17.72 -15.45
N GLY A 366 -1.43 -17.87 -15.19
CA GLY A 366 -0.57 -18.90 -15.80
C GLY A 366 -0.01 -19.95 -14.83
N MET A 367 -0.21 -19.81 -13.52
CA MET A 367 0.14 -20.85 -12.55
C MET A 367 -1.14 -21.42 -11.98
N GLY A 368 -1.60 -22.52 -12.58
CA GLY A 368 -2.58 -23.40 -11.96
C GLY A 368 -2.01 -23.89 -10.63
N ILE A 369 -2.40 -23.23 -9.55
CA ILE A 369 -2.33 -23.81 -8.22
C ILE A 369 -3.78 -24.01 -7.80
N VAL A 370 -4.07 -25.30 -7.68
CA VAL A 370 -5.31 -25.97 -7.26
C VAL A 370 -5.85 -25.39 -5.95
#